data_AF-A0A0G1CJ27-F1
#
_entry.id   AF-A0A0G1CJ27-F1
#
_cell.length_a   1.000
_cell.length_b   1.000
_cell.length_c   1.000
_cell.angle_alpha   90.00
_cell.angle_beta   90.00
_cell.angle_gamma   90.00
#
_symmetry.space_group_name_H-M   'P 1'
#
loop_
_entity.id
_entity.type
_entity.pdbx_description
1 polymer ?
#
loop_
_entity_poly.entity_id
_entity_poly.type
_entity_poly.pdbx_seq_one_letter_code
_entity_poly.pdbx_strand_id
1 'polypeptide(L)'
;MTTQQEQEQYLRRGRLLNQLERGNSISETDSAWFLGINTKTLNSWFHSGLLSPGRVVTSGGRGLGLINYNAEQLARAAVIQGLKRTPRYTGDDIRAALREPGYLSHYRDLIPAELHQMLGLTDKIS
;
A
#
# COMPACT_ATOMS: atom_id res chain seq x y z
N MET A 1 -19.99 -23.81 2.04
CA MET A 1 -20.45 -22.60 1.32
C MET A 1 -19.36 -21.53 1.25
N THR A 2 -18.09 -21.91 1.02
CA THR A 2 -16.92 -21.02 1.09
C THR A 2 -16.29 -20.69 -0.27
N THR A 3 -16.64 -21.42 -1.34
CA THR A 3 -15.88 -21.42 -2.59
C THR A 3 -16.09 -20.20 -3.51
N GLN A 4 -17.28 -19.61 -3.54
CA GLN A 4 -17.57 -18.50 -4.48
C GLN A 4 -16.94 -17.17 -4.04
N GLN A 5 -17.01 -16.86 -2.74
CA GLN A 5 -16.40 -15.64 -2.20
C GLN A 5 -14.88 -15.67 -2.26
N GLU A 6 -14.27 -16.83 -1.96
CA GLU A 6 -12.82 -17.03 -2.09
C GLU A 6 -12.36 -16.87 -3.54
N GLN A 7 -13.13 -17.40 -4.50
CA GLN A 7 -12.84 -17.25 -5.92
C GLN A 7 -12.94 -15.79 -6.37
N GLU A 8 -13.95 -15.05 -5.94
CA GLU A 8 -14.10 -13.62 -6.24
C GLU A 8 -12.95 -12.78 -5.67
N GLN A 9 -12.51 -13.10 -4.44
CA GLN A 9 -11.35 -12.47 -3.82
C GLN A 9 -10.06 -12.79 -4.57
N TYR A 10 -9.84 -14.04 -4.97
CA TYR A 10 -8.69 -14.45 -5.77
C TYR A 10 -8.64 -13.72 -7.11
N LEU A 11 -9.77 -13.67 -7.83
CA LEU A 11 -9.88 -12.96 -9.10
C LEU A 11 -9.66 -11.45 -8.93
N ARG A 12 -10.20 -10.85 -7.85
CA ARG A 12 -9.96 -9.44 -7.55
C ARG A 12 -8.47 -9.19 -7.28
N ARG A 13 -7.84 -10.02 -6.44
CA ARG A 13 -6.40 -9.94 -6.14
C ARG A 13 -5.56 -9.99 -7.42
N GLY A 14 -5.81 -10.97 -8.29
CA GLY A 14 -5.10 -11.11 -9.57
C GLY A 14 -5.26 -9.90 -10.49
N ARG A 15 -6.48 -9.33 -10.61
CA ARG A 15 -6.71 -8.11 -11.40
C ARG A 15 -5.92 -6.91 -10.88
N LEU A 16 -5.86 -6.74 -9.55
CA LEU A 16 -5.11 -5.63 -8.95
C LEU A 16 -3.60 -5.80 -9.14
N LEU A 17 -3.08 -7.03 -8.95
CA LEU A 17 -1.66 -7.32 -9.16
C LEU A 17 -1.24 -7.04 -10.62
N ASN A 18 -2.03 -7.47 -11.61
CA ASN A 18 -1.73 -7.18 -13.01
C ASN A 18 -1.69 -5.66 -13.30
N GLN A 19 -2.55 -4.86 -12.68
CA GLN A 19 -2.48 -3.40 -12.82
C GLN A 19 -1.18 -2.84 -12.24
N LEU A 20 -0.79 -3.29 -11.05
CA LEU A 20 0.42 -2.85 -10.36
C LEU A 20 1.70 -3.25 -11.11
N GLU A 21 1.77 -4.48 -11.64
CA GLU A 21 2.89 -4.98 -12.47
C GLU A 21 3.11 -4.12 -13.71
N ARG A 22 2.02 -3.58 -14.28
CA ARG A 22 2.05 -2.69 -15.45
C ARG A 22 2.37 -1.23 -15.06
N GLY A 23 2.73 -0.97 -13.81
CA GLY A 23 3.02 0.36 -13.28
C GLY A 23 1.79 1.23 -13.05
N ASN A 24 0.57 0.68 -13.12
CA ASN A 24 -0.64 1.45 -12.85
C ASN A 24 -0.86 1.61 -11.34
N SER A 25 -1.59 2.67 -10.98
CA SER A 25 -2.09 2.86 -9.62
C SER A 25 -3.51 2.33 -9.50
N ILE A 26 -3.85 1.76 -8.35
CA ILE A 26 -5.21 1.26 -8.03
C ILE A 26 -5.91 2.22 -7.07
N SER A 27 -7.24 2.17 -7.01
CA SER A 27 -8.06 3.07 -6.19
C SER A 27 -7.76 2.96 -4.69
N GLU A 28 -8.11 3.97 -3.91
CA GLU A 28 -8.06 3.92 -2.44
C GLU A 28 -8.84 2.72 -1.87
N THR A 29 -10.02 2.43 -2.41
CA THR A 29 -10.86 1.29 -1.99
C THR A 29 -10.17 -0.04 -2.28
N ASP A 30 -9.55 -0.19 -3.45
CA ASP A 30 -8.82 -1.40 -3.80
C ASP A 30 -7.53 -1.53 -2.98
N SER A 31 -6.86 -0.43 -2.68
CA SER A 31 -5.66 -0.39 -1.84
C SER A 31 -5.97 -0.81 -0.41
N ALA A 32 -7.06 -0.29 0.16
CA ALA A 32 -7.51 -0.64 1.50
C ALA A 32 -7.87 -2.14 1.58
N TRP A 33 -8.60 -2.63 0.59
CA TRP A 33 -8.94 -4.05 0.47
C TRP A 33 -7.68 -4.92 0.31
N PHE A 34 -6.73 -4.52 -0.53
CA PHE A 34 -5.48 -5.22 -0.79
C PHE A 34 -4.62 -5.39 0.48
N LEU A 35 -4.64 -4.40 1.37
CA LEU A 35 -3.88 -4.39 2.63
C LEU A 35 -4.68 -4.91 3.84
N GLY A 36 -5.96 -5.24 3.65
CA GLY A 36 -6.84 -5.64 4.75
C GLY A 36 -7.05 -4.54 5.79
N ILE A 37 -7.14 -3.28 5.36
CA ILE A 37 -7.40 -2.10 6.22
C ILE A 37 -8.67 -1.36 5.78
N ASN A 38 -9.13 -0.44 6.62
CA ASN A 38 -10.25 0.44 6.29
C ASN A 38 -9.77 1.59 5.38
N THR A 39 -10.60 2.02 4.43
CA THR A 39 -10.31 3.19 3.59
C THR A 39 -10.10 4.46 4.43
N LYS A 40 -10.82 4.63 5.53
CA LYS A 40 -10.61 5.74 6.49
C LYS A 40 -9.19 5.77 7.05
N THR A 41 -8.54 4.62 7.18
CA THR A 41 -7.14 4.52 7.64
C THR A 41 -6.18 5.10 6.61
N LEU A 42 -6.31 4.71 5.33
CA LEU A 42 -5.53 5.30 4.23
C LEU A 42 -5.77 6.81 4.12
N ASN A 43 -7.05 7.21 4.18
CA ASN A 43 -7.45 8.60 4.13
C ASN A 43 -6.84 9.44 5.26
N SER A 44 -6.81 8.91 6.49
CA SER A 44 -6.17 9.55 7.65
C SER A 44 -4.65 9.68 7.46
N TRP A 45 -3.99 8.66 6.92
CA TRP A 45 -2.54 8.72 6.63
C TRP A 45 -2.22 9.72 5.52
N PHE A 46 -3.09 9.85 4.52
CA PHE A 46 -2.99 10.87 3.49
C PHE A 46 -3.10 12.29 4.08
N HIS A 47 -4.18 12.59 4.81
CA HIS A 47 -4.41 13.93 5.36
C HIS A 47 -3.39 14.33 6.42
N SER A 48 -2.78 13.37 7.12
CA SER A 48 -1.69 13.63 8.08
C SER A 48 -0.30 13.72 7.44
N GLY A 49 -0.20 13.55 6.12
CA GLY A 49 1.06 13.53 5.38
C GLY A 49 1.95 12.32 5.67
N LEU A 50 1.43 11.29 6.35
CA LEU A 50 2.15 10.06 6.65
C LEU A 50 2.31 9.18 5.41
N LEU A 51 1.29 9.16 4.56
CA LEU A 51 1.28 8.45 3.28
C LEU A 51 1.00 9.45 2.16
N SER A 52 1.82 9.39 1.12
CA SER A 52 1.61 10.17 -0.11
C SER A 52 1.05 9.25 -1.19
N PRO A 53 0.05 9.69 -1.95
CA PRO A 53 -0.52 8.86 -3.00
C PRO A 53 0.39 8.82 -4.22
N GLY A 54 0.32 7.73 -4.99
CA GLY A 54 1.06 7.62 -6.25
C GLY A 54 0.48 8.55 -7.32
N ARG A 55 -0.84 8.79 -7.26
CA ARG A 55 -1.54 9.75 -8.13
C ARG A 55 -2.78 10.31 -7.43
N VAL A 56 -2.97 11.62 -7.54
CA VAL A 56 -4.25 12.28 -7.22
C VAL A 56 -4.91 12.68 -8.52
N VAL A 57 -6.14 12.22 -8.77
CA VAL A 57 -6.95 12.67 -9.90
C VAL A 57 -8.05 13.58 -9.38
N THR A 58 -7.83 14.89 -9.47
CA THR A 58 -8.87 15.87 -9.18
C THR A 58 -9.80 16.00 -10.40
N SER A 59 -11.02 15.51 -10.27
CA SER A 59 -12.11 15.90 -11.19
C SER A 59 -12.34 17.41 -11.04
N GLY A 60 -12.44 18.15 -12.15
CA GLY A 60 -12.48 19.62 -12.23
C GLY A 60 -13.67 20.32 -11.55
N GLY A 61 -14.38 19.66 -10.63
CA GLY A 61 -15.43 20.28 -9.83
C GLY A 61 -15.48 19.66 -8.44
N ARG A 62 -15.08 20.44 -7.42
CA ARG A 62 -15.34 20.33 -5.96
C ARG A 62 -15.51 18.93 -5.32
N GLY A 63 -14.99 17.87 -5.93
CA GLY A 63 -15.00 16.50 -5.42
C GLY A 63 -13.63 16.17 -4.84
N LEU A 64 -13.63 15.45 -3.72
CA LEU A 64 -12.43 14.81 -3.19
C LEU A 64 -11.71 14.09 -4.34
N GLY A 65 -10.47 14.46 -4.63
CA GLY A 65 -9.71 13.85 -5.72
C GLY A 65 -9.66 12.34 -5.55
N LEU A 66 -9.80 11.59 -6.64
CA LEU A 66 -9.63 10.13 -6.60
C LEU A 66 -8.16 9.85 -6.29
N ILE A 67 -7.93 9.29 -5.11
CA ILE A 67 -6.61 8.92 -4.65
C ILE A 67 -6.30 7.51 -5.16
N ASN A 68 -5.17 7.37 -5.85
CA ASN A 68 -4.67 6.08 -6.31
C ASN A 68 -3.26 5.80 -5.77
N TYR A 69 -2.98 4.53 -5.49
CA TYR A 69 -1.71 4.06 -4.95
C TYR A 69 -1.10 3.02 -5.90
N ASN A 70 0.20 3.16 -6.18
CA ASN A 70 0.98 2.17 -6.94
C ASN A 70 1.62 1.14 -6.00
N ALA A 71 2.42 0.23 -6.54
CA ALA A 71 3.08 -0.83 -5.75
C ALA A 71 3.96 -0.26 -4.61
N GLU A 72 4.69 0.81 -4.88
CA GLU A 72 5.56 1.46 -3.89
C GLU A 72 4.73 2.06 -2.75
N GLN A 73 3.63 2.74 -3.05
CA GLN A 73 2.79 3.33 -2.00
C GLN A 73 1.97 2.29 -1.23
N LEU A 74 1.64 1.16 -1.85
CA LEU A 74 1.07 0.02 -1.13
C LEU A 74 2.08 -0.60 -0.16
N ALA A 75 3.33 -0.78 -0.59
CA ALA A 75 4.38 -1.27 0.29
C ALA A 75 4.65 -0.29 1.44
N ARG A 76 4.70 1.02 1.14
CA ARG A 76 4.82 2.07 2.17
C ARG A 76 3.67 2.02 3.18
N ALA A 77 2.43 1.85 2.71
CA ALA A 77 1.25 1.70 3.56
C ALA A 77 1.30 0.43 4.42
N ALA A 78 1.81 -0.68 3.89
CA ALA A 78 2.02 -1.92 4.64
C ALA A 78 3.06 -1.75 5.76
N VAL A 79 4.18 -1.07 5.47
CA VAL A 79 5.18 -0.71 6.48
C VAL A 79 4.56 0.18 7.57
N ILE A 80 3.80 1.22 7.21
CA ILE A 80 3.09 2.06 8.18
C ILE A 80 2.16 1.22 9.07
N GLN A 81 1.39 0.31 8.48
CA GLN A 81 0.48 -0.57 9.21
C GLN A 81 1.23 -1.47 10.20
N GLY A 82 2.31 -2.10 9.77
CA GLY A 82 3.12 -2.99 10.60
C GLY A 82 3.81 -2.25 11.75
N LEU A 83 4.38 -1.08 11.49
CA LEU A 83 5.00 -0.26 12.53
C LEU A 83 3.97 0.27 13.54
N LYS A 84 2.79 0.72 13.09
CA LYS A 84 1.72 1.18 13.99
C LYS A 84 1.18 0.09 14.92
N ARG A 85 1.30 -1.19 14.55
CA ARG A 85 0.92 -2.33 15.42
C ARG A 85 1.95 -2.58 16.52
N THR A 86 3.15 -2.01 16.40
CA THR A 86 4.21 -2.12 17.38
C THR A 86 4.12 -0.94 18.36
N PRO A 87 3.85 -1.15 19.66
CA PRO A 87 3.59 -0.06 20.63
C PRO A 87 4.71 0.96 20.78
N ARG A 88 5.92 0.63 20.33
CA ARG A 88 7.12 1.47 20.43
C ARG A 88 7.19 2.57 19.36
N TYR A 89 6.49 2.44 18.24
CA TYR A 89 6.61 3.38 17.13
C TYR A 89 5.57 4.50 17.23
N THR A 90 6.03 5.73 17.44
CA THR A 90 5.21 6.94 17.31
C THR A 90 4.99 7.32 15.85
N GLY A 91 4.12 8.30 15.60
CA GLY A 91 3.94 8.84 14.24
C GLY A 91 5.24 9.41 13.65
N ASP A 92 6.10 10.00 14.49
CA ASP A 92 7.36 10.59 14.03
C ASP A 92 8.45 9.53 13.82
N ASP A 93 8.48 8.48 14.64
CA ASP A 93 9.37 7.33 14.39
C ASP A 93 9.05 6.67 13.05
N ILE A 94 7.76 6.53 12.71
CA ILE A 94 7.34 6.00 11.42
C ILE A 94 7.76 6.95 10.29
N ARG A 95 7.61 8.27 10.44
CA ARG A 95 8.08 9.22 9.41
C ARG A 95 9.58 9.15 9.22
N ALA A 96 10.37 9.01 10.29
CA ALA A 96 11.81 8.85 10.24
C ALA A 96 12.17 7.56 9.50
N ALA A 97 11.57 6.42 9.90
CA ALA A 97 11.76 5.13 9.26
C ALA A 97 11.48 5.16 7.74
N LEU A 98 10.44 5.87 7.30
CA LEU A 98 10.09 5.99 5.88
C LEU A 98 10.99 6.93 5.07
N ARG A 99 11.87 7.70 5.71
CA ARG A 99 12.87 8.56 5.05
C ARG A 99 14.22 7.88 4.89
N GLU A 100 14.45 6.79 5.61
CA GLU A 100 15.68 6.02 5.51
C GLU A 100 15.86 5.46 4.09
N PRO A 101 17.01 5.69 3.43
CA PRO A 101 17.32 5.03 2.18
C PRO A 101 17.24 3.51 2.35
N GLY A 102 16.52 2.84 1.43
CA GLY A 102 16.35 1.38 1.51
C GLY A 102 15.39 0.89 2.58
N TYR A 103 14.55 1.76 3.18
CA TYR A 103 13.56 1.32 4.18
C TYR A 103 12.67 0.17 3.71
N LEU A 104 12.33 0.12 2.42
CA LEU A 104 11.53 -0.98 1.85
C LEU A 104 12.24 -2.33 1.99
N SER A 105 13.56 -2.37 1.81
CA SER A 105 14.36 -3.59 2.05
C SER A 105 14.46 -3.91 3.54
N HIS A 106 14.62 -2.89 4.39
CA HIS A 106 14.71 -3.07 5.84
C HIS A 106 13.41 -3.62 6.45
N TYR A 107 12.26 -3.19 5.93
CA TYR A 107 10.92 -3.61 6.39
C TYR A 107 10.25 -4.61 5.44
N ARG A 108 11.03 -5.37 4.67
CA ARG A 108 10.52 -6.33 3.68
C ARG A 108 9.46 -7.28 4.24
N ASP A 109 9.65 -7.76 5.46
CA ASP A 109 8.75 -8.72 6.10
C ASP A 109 7.36 -8.13 6.42
N LEU A 110 7.22 -6.80 6.40
CA LEU A 110 5.93 -6.12 6.56
C LEU A 110 5.21 -5.91 5.21
N ILE A 111 5.90 -6.13 4.09
CA ILE A 111 5.38 -5.87 2.75
C ILE A 111 4.79 -7.17 2.19
N PRO A 112 3.56 -7.16 1.63
CA PRO A 112 2.99 -8.32 0.96
C PRO A 112 3.96 -8.91 -0.08
N ALA A 113 4.19 -10.21 -0.02
CA ALA A 113 5.18 -10.91 -0.85
C ALA A 113 4.96 -10.68 -2.35
N GLU A 114 3.72 -10.48 -2.77
CA GLU A 114 3.37 -10.23 -4.17
C GLU A 114 3.92 -8.89 -4.68
N LEU A 115 4.23 -7.93 -3.80
CA LEU A 115 4.84 -6.66 -4.19
C LEU A 115 6.38 -6.75 -4.28
N HIS A 116 7.02 -7.81 -3.77
CA HIS A 116 8.48 -7.86 -3.67
C HIS A 116 9.16 -7.82 -5.04
N GLN A 117 8.64 -8.57 -6.02
CA GLN A 117 9.20 -8.58 -7.39
C GLN A 117 9.03 -7.24 -8.09
N MET A 118 7.85 -6.61 -7.95
CA MET A 118 7.54 -5.30 -8.55
C MET A 118 8.46 -4.19 -8.01
N LEU A 119 8.97 -4.37 -6.78
CA LEU A 119 9.79 -3.39 -6.07
C LEU A 119 11.28 -3.77 -6.04
N GLY A 120 11.69 -4.86 -6.68
CA GLY A 120 13.07 -5.33 -6.65
C GLY A 120 13.57 -5.70 -5.25
N LEU A 121 12.67 -6.13 -4.36
CA LEU A 121 12.97 -6.55 -2.97
C LEU A 121 13.41 -8.03 -2.88
N THR A 122 13.91 -8.59 -3.96
CA THR A 122 14.40 -9.98 -3.99
C THR A 122 15.74 -10.09 -3.26
N ASP A 123 15.95 -11.22 -2.59
CA ASP A 123 17.23 -11.54 -1.97
C ASP A 123 18.37 -11.35 -2.99
N LYS A 124 19.43 -10.63 -2.59
CA LYS A 124 20.70 -10.75 -3.30
C LYS A 124 21.13 -12.21 -3.11
N ILE A 125 20.88 -13.04 -4.12
CA ILE A 125 21.58 -14.32 -4.26
C ILE A 125 23.06 -13.96 -4.22
N SER A 126 23.68 -14.23 -3.07
CA SER A 126 25.11 -14.01 -2.83
C SER A 126 25.88 -15.21 -3.36
#